data_AF-A0A1G9Y7R2-F1
#
_entry.id   AF-A0A1G9Y7R2-F1
#
_cell.length_a   1.000
_cell.length_b   1.000
_cell.length_c   1.000
_cell.angle_alpha   90.00
_cell.angle_beta   90.00
_cell.angle_gamma   90.00
#
_symmetry.space_group_name_H-M   'P 1'
#
loop_
_entity.id
_entity.type
_entity.pdbx_description
1 polymer ?
#
loop_
_entity_poly.entity_id
_entity_poly.type
_entity_poly.pdbx_seq_one_letter_code
_entity_poly.pdbx_strand_id
1 'polypeptide(L)' 'MVEFRDCIGRLTATGDAITGLVENHYKGQKTKALLRIGESLTIERENVITIITRISTTAFNVESRLLAA' A
#
# COMPACT_ATOMS: atom_id res chain seq x y z
N MET A 1 -2.82 12.86 0.27
CA MET A 1 -2.67 11.41 0.06
C MET A 1 -2.01 11.16 -1.29
N VAL A 2 -1.09 10.21 -1.37
CA VAL A 2 -0.43 9.76 -2.60
C VAL A 2 -1.01 8.41 -3.03
N GLU A 3 -1.03 8.12 -4.33
CA GLU A 3 -1.47 6.83 -4.86
C GLU A 3 -0.32 5.80 -4.85
N PHE A 4 -0.64 4.58 -4.44
CA PHE A 4 0.24 3.42 -4.56
C PHE A 4 -0.29 2.51 -5.66
N ARG A 5 0.52 2.30 -6.69
CA ARG A 5 0.21 1.42 -7.81
C ARG A 5 1.03 0.16 -7.73
N ASP A 6 0.44 -0.95 -8.11
CA ASP A 6 1.14 -2.22 -8.24
C ASP A 6 2.03 -2.25 -9.50
N CYS A 7 2.79 -3.34 -9.66
CA CYS A 7 3.73 -3.52 -10.76
C CYS A 7 3.05 -3.64 -12.14
N ILE A 8 1.72 -3.79 -12.18
CA ILE A 8 0.93 -3.80 -13.41
C ILE A 8 0.11 -2.51 -13.60
N GLY A 9 0.37 -1.48 -12.78
CA GLY A 9 -0.16 -0.13 -12.90
C GLY A 9 -1.53 0.10 -12.27
N ARG A 10 -2.12 -0.89 -11.59
CA ARG A 10 -3.43 -0.77 -10.93
C ARG A 10 -3.29 -0.06 -9.60
N LEU A 11 -4.30 0.73 -9.24
CA LEU A 11 -4.37 1.36 -7.93
C LEU A 11 -4.56 0.31 -6.84
N THR A 12 -3.61 0.22 -5.93
CA THR A 12 -3.65 -0.69 -4.77
C THR A 12 -4.19 0.04 -3.55
N ALA A 13 -3.63 1.20 -3.21
CA ALA A 13 -4.04 1.95 -2.02
C ALA A 13 -3.66 3.41 -2.17
N THR A 14 -4.12 4.25 -1.25
CA THR A 14 -3.63 5.62 -1.08
C THR A 14 -3.04 5.77 0.32
N GLY A 15 -2.07 6.68 0.47
CA GLY A 15 -1.41 6.89 1.75
C GLY A 15 -1.12 8.34 2.09
N ASP A 16 -1.05 8.63 3.37
CA ASP A 16 -0.62 9.90 3.93
C ASP A 16 0.54 9.66 4.90
N ALA A 17 1.74 10.09 4.52
CA ALA A 17 2.95 9.75 5.28
C ALA A 17 3.10 10.56 6.56
N ILE A 18 2.39 11.69 6.68
CA ILE A 18 2.42 12.55 7.87
C ILE A 18 1.67 11.84 8.99
N THR A 19 0.46 11.36 8.69
CA THR A 19 -0.41 10.65 9.64
C THR A 19 -0.07 9.16 9.75
N GLY A 20 0.51 8.58 8.71
CA GLY A 20 0.73 7.13 8.58
C GLY A 20 -0.51 6.36 8.08
N LEU A 21 -1.58 7.06 7.69
CA LEU A 21 -2.80 6.43 7.20
C LEU A 21 -2.57 5.82 5.81
N VAL A 22 -2.96 4.56 5.65
CA VAL A 22 -3.07 3.86 4.36
C VAL A 22 -4.51 3.38 4.18
N GLU A 23 -5.11 3.69 3.04
CA GLU A 23 -6.49 3.31 2.70
C GLU A 23 -6.50 2.44 1.43
N ASN A 24 -7.11 1.27 1.50
CA ASN A 24 -7.38 0.40 0.35
C ASN A 24 -8.88 0.40 0.08
N HIS A 25 -9.25 0.60 -1.19
CA HIS A 25 -10.63 0.57 -1.66
C HIS A 25 -10.77 -0.54 -2.69
N TYR A 26 -11.54 -1.59 -2.37
CA TYR A 26 -11.70 -2.74 -3.25
C TYR A 26 -13.11 -3.31 -3.17
N LYS A 27 -13.79 -3.45 -4.32
CA LYS A 27 -15.14 -4.07 -4.44
C LYS A 27 -16.16 -3.56 -3.42
N GLY A 28 -16.21 -2.25 -3.19
CA GLY A 28 -17.14 -1.61 -2.23
C GLY A 28 -16.68 -1.65 -0.77
N GLN A 29 -15.59 -2.37 -0.45
CA GLN A 29 -14.96 -2.33 0.86
C GLN A 29 -13.93 -1.20 0.94
N LYS A 30 -13.88 -0.53 2.09
CA LYS A 30 -12.82 0.40 2.47
C LYS A 30 -12.09 -0.13 3.70
N THR A 31 -10.81 -0.44 3.54
CA THR A 31 -9.93 -0.87 4.63
C THR A 31 -8.96 0.27 4.97
N LYS A 32 -8.74 0.51 6.26
CA LYS A 32 -7.81 1.53 6.75
C LYS A 32 -6.78 0.89 7.67
N ALA A 33 -5.53 1.31 7.55
CA ALA A 33 -4.45 0.96 8.46
C ALA A 33 -3.67 2.21 8.85
N LEU A 34 -3.21 2.29 10.09
CA LEU A 34 -2.28 3.31 10.55
C LEU A 34 -0.91 2.65 10.72
N LEU A 35 0.07 3.07 9.93
CA LEU A 35 1.44 2.57 9.98
C LEU A 35 2.33 3.53 10.77
N ARG A 36 3.02 3.01 11.78
CA ARG A 36 4.18 3.66 12.38
C ARG A 36 5.36 3.64 11.40
N ILE A 37 6.34 4.50 11.62
CA ILE A 37 7.58 4.45 10.85
C ILE A 37 8.25 3.09 11.10
N GLY A 38 8.61 2.40 10.03
CA GLY A 38 9.15 1.03 10.04
C GLY A 38 8.10 -0.08 9.90
N GLU A 39 6.80 0.22 10.06
CA GLU A 39 5.74 -0.77 9.86
C GLU A 39 5.36 -0.88 8.37
N SER A 40 4.89 -2.07 7.99
CA SER A 40 4.49 -2.40 6.63
C SER A 40 3.07 -2.97 6.57
N LEU A 41 2.36 -2.64 5.48
CA LEU A 41 1.11 -3.28 5.09
C LEU A 41 1.35 -4.08 3.80
N THR A 42 1.03 -5.37 3.83
CA THR A 42 1.02 -6.22 2.63
C THR A 42 -0.40 -6.35 2.11
N ILE A 43 -0.59 -6.05 0.83
CA ILE A 43 -1.85 -6.25 0.10
C ILE A 43 -1.58 -7.29 -0.98
N GLU A 44 -2.20 -8.46 -0.83
CA GLU A 44 -2.22 -9.49 -1.85
C GLU A 44 -3.55 -9.43 -2.59
N ARG A 45 -3.49 -9.29 -3.91
CA ARG A 45 -4.66 -9.18 -4.76
C ARG A 45 -4.41 -9.91 -6.08
N GLU A 46 -5.26 -10.88 -6.38
CA GLU A 46 -5.10 -11.75 -7.56
C GLU A 46 -3.69 -12.34 -7.58
N ASN A 47 -2.89 -12.06 -8.61
CA ASN A 47 -1.52 -12.56 -8.74
C ASN A 47 -0.46 -11.50 -8.41
N VAL A 48 -0.80 -10.46 -7.63
CA VAL A 48 0.14 -9.38 -7.28
C VAL A 48 0.21 -9.19 -5.77
N ILE A 49 1.42 -9.06 -5.25
CA ILE A 49 1.70 -8.66 -3.87
C ILE A 49 2.26 -7.24 -3.91
N THR A 50 1.67 -6.34 -3.14
CA THR A 50 2.20 -4.99 -2.89
C THR A 50 2.53 -4.84 -1.41
N ILE A 51 3.76 -4.41 -1.10
CA ILE A 51 4.23 -4.16 0.26
C ILE A 51 4.44 -2.64 0.39
N ILE A 52 3.71 -2.02 1.31
CA ILE A 52 3.78 -0.58 1.58
C ILE A 52 4.41 -0.40 2.94
N THR A 53 5.61 0.18 2.99
CA THR A 53 6.36 0.41 4.23
C THR A 53 6.48 1.89 4.48
N ARG A 54 6.08 2.36 5.67
CA ARG A 54 6.28 3.77 6.02
C ARG A 54 7.72 4.00 6.45
N ILE A 55 8.51 4.68 5.63
CA ILE A 55 9.95 4.88 5.89
C ILE A 55 10.25 6.19 6.63
N SER A 56 9.35 7.17 6.57
CA SER A 56 9.51 8.45 7.27
C SER A 56 8.17 9.14 7.52
N THR A 57 8.21 10.34 8.11
CA THR A 57 7.04 11.23 8.23
C THR A 57 6.59 11.85 6.91
N THR A 58 7.33 11.64 5.82
CA THR A 58 7.07 12.26 4.51
C THR A 58 7.01 11.26 3.36
N ALA A 59 7.38 10.01 3.57
CA ALA A 59 7.48 9.02 2.50
C ALA A 59 7.06 7.60 2.92
N PHE A 60 6.61 6.85 1.92
CA PHE A 60 6.48 5.40 1.94
C PHE A 60 7.40 4.80 0.90
N ASN A 61 7.95 3.63 1.20
CA ASN A 61 8.51 2.73 0.20
C ASN A 61 7.41 1.78 -0.28
N VAL A 62 7.31 1.57 -1.59
CA VAL A 62 6.31 0.67 -2.18
C VAL A 62 7.01 -0.31 -3.09
N GLU A 63 6.92 -1.58 -2.74
CA GLU A 63 7.47 -2.69 -3.51
C GLU A 63 6.31 -3.54 -4.02
N SER A 64 6.42 -4.04 -5.24
CA SER A 64 5.40 -4.95 -5.78
C SER A 64 6.00 -6.00 -6.69
N ARG A 65 5.40 -7.18 -6.67
CA ARG A 65 5.84 -8.33 -7.47
C ARG A 65 4.66 -9.21 -7.85
N LEU A 66 4.79 -9.91 -8.97
CA LEU A 66 3.89 -10.99 -9.31
C LEU A 66 4.12 -12.16 -8.36
N LEU A 67 3.03 -12.84 -7.97
CA LEU A 67 3.09 -14.18 -7.41
C LEU A 67 3.67 -15.09 -8.49
N ALA A 68 4.80 -15.75 -8.18
CA ALA A 68 5.31 -16.80 -9.05
C ALA A 68 4.29 -17.95 -9.08
N ALA A 69 4.01 -18.47 -10.28
CA ALA A 69 3.10 -19.60 -10.50
C ALA A 69 3.67 -20.90 -9.91
#